data_AF-A0A3D1HSB1-F1
#
_entry.id   AF-A0A3D1HSB1-F1
#
_cell.length_a   1.000
_cell.length_b   1.000
_cell.length_c   1.000
_cell.angle_alpha   90.00
_cell.angle_beta   90.00
_cell.angle_gamma   90.00
#
_symmetry.space_group_name_H-M   'P 1'
#
loop_
_entity.id
_entity.type
_entity.pdbx_description
1 polymer ?
#
loop_
_entity_poly.entity_id
_entity_poly.type
_entity_poly.pdbx_seq_one_letter_code
_entity_poly.pdbx_strand_id
1 'polypeptide(L)'
;MLNKEAKEYLEIGIYSLQLAGNFPPPGYVRAQSADTRKVAKACERRVQTIDPDMLGSAGLSDNTTVYNSQVTLAENRRVAQFIVMKTTAQDGYERYALVSCATANTGGLGIYGAEVARTNASFLTLKFGKF
;
A
#
# COMPACT_ATOMS: atom_id res chain seq x y z
N MET A 1 -8.77 -10.76 -13.53
CA MET A 1 -8.16 -11.38 -12.33
C MET A 1 -7.36 -10.37 -11.53
N LEU A 2 -6.40 -9.59 -12.06
CA LEU A 2 -5.47 -8.68 -11.32
C LEU A 2 -6.05 -7.91 -10.11
N ASN A 3 -7.29 -7.43 -10.22
CA ASN A 3 -8.03 -6.76 -9.15
C ASN A 3 -8.30 -7.67 -7.94
N LYS A 4 -8.54 -8.96 -8.15
CA LYS A 4 -8.69 -9.98 -7.14
C LYS A 4 -7.39 -10.15 -6.35
N GLU A 5 -6.25 -10.33 -7.01
CA GLU A 5 -4.97 -10.49 -6.31
C GLU A 5 -4.58 -9.19 -5.59
N ALA A 6 -4.76 -8.03 -6.23
CA ALA A 6 -4.53 -6.76 -5.56
C ALA A 6 -5.40 -6.63 -4.29
N LYS A 7 -6.68 -7.01 -4.36
CA LYS A 7 -7.59 -7.01 -3.21
C LYS A 7 -7.17 -7.99 -2.12
N GLU A 8 -6.91 -9.25 -2.45
CA GLU A 8 -6.50 -10.28 -1.49
C GLU A 8 -5.20 -9.89 -0.78
N TYR A 9 -4.23 -9.37 -1.52
CA TYR A 9 -3.01 -8.86 -0.91
C TYR A 9 -3.26 -7.60 -0.08
N LEU A 10 -4.18 -6.71 -0.47
CA LEU A 10 -4.53 -5.58 0.39
C LEU A 10 -5.07 -6.07 1.74
N GLU A 11 -5.96 -7.07 1.74
CA GLU A 11 -6.52 -7.66 2.95
C GLU A 11 -5.42 -8.29 3.84
N ILE A 12 -4.46 -9.01 3.25
CA ILE A 12 -3.28 -9.53 3.96
C ILE A 12 -2.46 -8.38 4.57
N GLY A 13 -2.28 -7.27 3.84
CA GLY A 13 -1.52 -6.11 4.30
C GLY A 13 -2.19 -5.41 5.49
N ILE A 14 -3.50 -5.21 5.43
CA ILE A 14 -4.30 -4.65 6.53
C ILE A 14 -4.21 -5.56 7.76
N TYR A 15 -4.38 -6.87 7.58
CA TYR A 15 -4.26 -7.84 8.66
C TYR A 15 -2.86 -7.83 9.30
N SER A 16 -1.81 -7.74 8.47
CA SER A 16 -0.42 -7.64 8.95
C SER A 16 -0.20 -6.38 9.80
N LEU A 17 -0.77 -5.25 9.40
CA LEU A 17 -0.74 -4.01 10.16
C LEU A 17 -1.44 -4.15 11.51
N GLN A 18 -2.59 -4.82 11.53
CA GLN A 18 -3.40 -5.04 12.73
C GLN A 18 -2.71 -5.95 13.74
N LEU A 19 -2.07 -7.03 13.28
CA LEU A 19 -1.43 -8.01 14.15
C LEU A 19 -0.08 -7.56 14.73
N ALA A 20 0.69 -6.77 13.98
CA ALA A 20 2.07 -6.49 14.35
C ALA A 20 2.20 -5.77 15.71
N GLY A 21 1.15 -5.07 16.16
CA GLY A 21 1.14 -4.27 17.40
C GLY A 21 2.07 -3.05 17.37
N ASN A 22 3.08 -3.07 16.50
CA ASN A 22 4.11 -2.08 16.25
C ASN A 22 4.22 -1.81 14.73
N PHE A 23 4.63 -0.60 14.38
CA PHE A 23 4.81 -0.16 13.00
C PHE A 23 6.31 0.07 12.70
N PRO A 24 6.84 -0.33 11.53
CA PRO A 24 6.16 -1.04 10.44
C PRO A 24 5.91 -2.53 10.77
N PRO A 25 4.99 -3.20 10.05
CA PRO A 25 4.81 -4.64 10.17
C PRO A 25 6.06 -5.41 9.70
N PRO A 26 6.33 -6.62 10.22
CA PRO A 26 7.41 -7.47 9.73
C PRO A 26 7.34 -7.69 8.22
N GLY A 27 8.49 -7.67 7.55
CA GLY A 27 8.60 -7.84 6.09
C GLY A 27 8.37 -6.56 5.27
N TYR A 28 7.96 -5.46 5.91
CA TYR A 28 7.89 -4.15 5.29
C TYR A 28 9.15 -3.34 5.57
N VAL A 29 9.80 -2.88 4.50
CA VAL A 29 11.05 -2.13 4.57
C VAL A 29 10.94 -0.84 3.76
N ARG A 30 11.78 0.15 4.03
CA ARG A 30 11.84 1.38 3.22
C ARG A 30 12.75 1.23 1.99
N ALA A 31 13.64 0.25 2.00
CA ALA A 31 14.59 0.02 0.92
C ALA A 31 13.88 -0.65 -0.28
N GLN A 32 13.71 0.09 -1.36
CA GLN A 32 13.09 -0.43 -2.58
C GLN A 32 14.11 -1.07 -3.52
N SER A 33 13.77 -2.27 -4.00
CA SER A 33 14.44 -2.88 -5.15
C SER A 33 14.11 -2.13 -6.45
N ALA A 34 14.87 -2.39 -7.52
CA ALA A 34 14.56 -1.84 -8.84
C ALA A 34 13.16 -2.26 -9.35
N ASP A 35 12.73 -3.49 -9.04
CA ASP A 35 11.43 -3.99 -9.44
C ASP A 35 10.29 -3.43 -8.60
N THR A 36 10.50 -3.25 -7.29
CA THR A 36 9.54 -2.55 -6.42
C THR A 36 9.29 -1.13 -6.94
N ARG A 37 10.35 -0.40 -7.32
CA ARG A 37 10.24 0.95 -7.91
C ARG A 37 9.43 0.96 -9.20
N LYS A 38 9.57 -0.05 -10.07
CA LYS A 38 8.78 -0.14 -11.32
C LYS A 38 7.30 -0.31 -11.01
N VAL A 39 6.95 -1.20 -10.07
CA VAL A 39 5.57 -1.42 -9.65
C VAL A 39 5.00 -0.17 -8.98
N ALA A 40 5.77 0.47 -8.10
CA ALA A 40 5.38 1.71 -7.42
C ALA A 40 4.98 2.81 -8.40
N LYS A 41 5.83 3.10 -9.40
CA LYS A 41 5.56 4.13 -10.41
C LYS A 41 4.32 3.85 -11.25
N ALA A 42 4.09 2.60 -11.62
CA ALA A 42 2.89 2.22 -12.37
C ALA A 42 1.62 2.46 -11.55
N CYS A 43 1.65 2.11 -10.26
CA CYS A 43 0.52 2.29 -9.37
C CYS A 43 0.24 3.72 -8.98
N GLU A 44 1.28 4.45 -8.60
CA GLU A 44 1.19 5.81 -8.06
C GLU A 44 0.39 6.72 -9.00
N ARG A 45 0.73 6.67 -10.30
CA ARG A 45 0.03 7.46 -11.33
C ARG A 45 -1.47 7.19 -11.33
N ARG A 46 -1.87 5.92 -11.18
CA ARG A 46 -3.27 5.52 -11.26
C ARG A 46 -4.04 5.85 -9.98
N VAL A 47 -3.42 5.64 -8.81
CA VAL A 47 -3.97 6.04 -7.52
C VAL A 47 -4.22 7.55 -7.50
N GLN A 48 -3.21 8.36 -7.85
CA GLN A 48 -3.32 9.82 -7.90
C GLN A 48 -4.36 10.32 -8.92
N THR A 49 -4.60 9.57 -10.01
CA THR A 49 -5.63 9.94 -11.00
C THR A 49 -7.04 9.76 -10.46
N ILE A 50 -7.27 8.76 -9.60
CA ILE A 50 -8.61 8.42 -9.10
C ILE A 50 -8.89 9.09 -7.76
N ASP A 51 -7.88 9.18 -6.92
CA ASP A 51 -7.96 9.72 -5.57
C ASP A 51 -6.63 10.39 -5.20
N PRO A 52 -6.48 11.67 -5.58
CA PRO A 52 -5.26 12.44 -5.31
C PRO A 52 -4.87 12.46 -3.83
N ASP A 53 -5.86 12.42 -2.94
CA ASP A 53 -5.65 12.51 -1.49
C ASP A 53 -5.30 11.17 -0.85
N MET A 54 -5.37 10.05 -1.60
CA MET A 54 -5.11 8.71 -1.07
C MET A 54 -3.72 8.64 -0.44
N LEU A 55 -2.71 9.17 -1.12
CA LEU A 55 -1.30 9.10 -0.71
C LEU A 55 -0.83 10.36 0.05
N GLY A 56 -1.66 11.41 0.11
CA GLY A 56 -1.21 12.72 0.59
C GLY A 56 -0.09 13.29 -0.30
N SER A 57 0.97 13.81 0.31
CA SER A 57 2.14 14.34 -0.41
C SER A 57 3.19 13.30 -0.78
N ALA A 58 3.01 12.04 -0.37
CA ALA A 58 4.01 10.99 -0.59
C ALA A 58 3.81 10.30 -1.95
N GLY A 59 4.93 10.01 -2.61
CA GLY A 59 4.95 9.11 -3.77
C GLY A 59 5.23 7.68 -3.35
N LEU A 60 4.67 6.67 -4.03
CA LEU A 60 4.89 5.26 -3.66
C LEU A 60 6.35 4.83 -3.81
N SER A 61 7.15 5.59 -4.57
CA SER A 61 8.59 5.35 -4.74
C SER A 61 9.47 6.08 -3.71
N ASP A 62 8.88 6.76 -2.72
CA ASP A 62 9.61 7.49 -1.69
C ASP A 62 10.11 6.56 -0.57
N ASN A 63 11.44 6.42 -0.46
CA ASN A 63 12.08 5.59 0.56
C ASN A 63 12.12 6.26 1.96
N THR A 64 11.61 7.49 2.12
CA THR A 64 11.63 8.22 3.39
C THR A 64 10.30 8.17 4.14
N THR A 65 9.18 8.00 3.44
CA THR A 65 7.84 7.96 4.04
C THR A 65 7.03 6.70 3.69
N VAL A 66 7.52 5.91 2.73
CA VAL A 66 6.83 4.69 2.28
C VAL A 66 7.59 3.44 2.70
N TYR A 67 6.85 2.49 3.27
CA TYR A 67 7.30 1.13 3.49
C TYR A 67 6.73 0.22 2.41
N ASN A 68 7.48 -0.75 1.96
CA ASN A 68 7.07 -1.69 0.92
C ASN A 68 7.34 -3.13 1.31
N SER A 69 6.51 -4.03 0.81
CA SER A 69 6.82 -5.46 0.80
C SER A 69 7.92 -5.76 -0.23
N GLN A 70 8.51 -6.96 -0.14
CA GLN A 70 9.19 -7.55 -1.29
C GLN A 70 8.17 -7.81 -2.41
N VAL A 71 8.64 -7.77 -3.67
CA VAL A 71 7.79 -8.16 -4.81
C VAL A 71 7.59 -9.66 -4.75
N THR A 72 6.33 -10.09 -4.72
CA THR A 72 5.96 -11.51 -4.75
C THR A 72 5.42 -11.85 -6.13
N LEU A 73 5.70 -13.07 -6.61
CA LEU A 73 5.10 -13.62 -7.83
C LEU A 73 3.87 -14.45 -7.45
N ALA A 74 2.69 -14.01 -7.89
CA ALA A 74 1.43 -14.73 -7.73
C ALA A 74 0.80 -14.94 -9.11
N GLU A 75 0.62 -16.19 -9.54
CA GLU A 75 0.07 -16.54 -10.86
C GLU A 75 0.70 -15.76 -12.04
N ASN A 76 2.03 -15.71 -12.11
CA ASN A 76 2.81 -14.93 -13.11
C ASN A 76 2.60 -13.40 -13.06
N ARG A 77 2.15 -12.88 -11.92
CA ARG A 77 1.96 -11.44 -11.69
C ARG A 77 2.86 -10.99 -10.57
N ARG A 78 3.45 -9.81 -10.74
CA ARG A 78 4.24 -9.17 -9.69
C ARG A 78 3.30 -8.40 -8.79
N VAL A 79 3.30 -8.75 -7.51
CA VAL A 79 2.51 -8.09 -6.48
C VAL A 79 3.44 -7.38 -5.50
N ALA A 80 3.12 -6.13 -5.19
CA ALA A 80 3.81 -5.36 -4.16
C ALA A 80 2.79 -4.56 -3.34
N GLN A 81 3.05 -4.45 -2.04
CA GLN A 81 2.27 -3.64 -1.12
C GLN A 81 3.11 -2.44 -0.68
N PHE A 82 2.44 -1.31 -0.49
CA PHE A 82 3.02 -0.06 -0.06
C PHE A 82 2.22 0.47 1.11
N ILE A 83 2.91 0.96 2.15
CA ILE A 83 2.31 1.64 3.29
C ILE A 83 2.89 3.03 3.37
N VAL A 84 2.02 4.02 3.16
CA VAL A 84 2.32 5.44 3.28
C VAL A 84 1.86 5.91 4.66
N MET A 85 2.76 6.54 5.41
CA MET A 85 2.39 7.22 6.65
C MET A 85 1.75 8.58 6.32
N LYS A 86 0.49 8.78 6.73
CA LYS A 86 -0.29 10.00 6.46
C LYS A 86 -0.50 10.90 7.67
N THR A 87 -0.13 10.44 8.87
CA THR A 87 -0.42 11.14 10.13
C THR A 87 -0.02 12.61 10.05
N THR A 88 -0.98 13.50 10.28
CA THR A 88 -0.70 14.93 10.53
C THR A 88 -0.67 15.16 12.03
N ALA A 89 0.09 16.15 12.51
CA ALA A 89 0.23 16.45 13.95
C ALA A 89 -1.10 16.76 14.67
N GLN A 90 -2.20 16.92 13.93
CA GLN A 90 -3.51 17.34 14.42
C GLN A 90 -4.50 16.18 14.67
N ASP A 91 -4.21 14.97 14.16
CA ASP A 91 -5.22 13.92 14.08
C ASP A 91 -5.44 13.17 15.42
N GLY A 92 -4.48 13.19 16.37
CA GLY A 92 -4.59 12.43 17.62
C GLY A 92 -4.57 10.89 17.46
N TYR A 93 -4.49 10.41 16.22
CA TYR A 93 -4.33 9.00 15.82
C TYR A 93 -3.39 8.92 14.62
N GLU A 94 -2.76 7.76 14.41
CA GLU A 94 -1.87 7.56 13.27
C GLU A 94 -2.69 7.15 12.04
N ARG A 95 -2.40 7.70 10.86
CA ARG A 95 -3.07 7.35 9.60
C ARG A 95 -2.09 6.71 8.64
N TYR A 96 -2.55 5.67 7.95
CA TYR A 96 -1.78 4.95 6.95
C TYR A 96 -2.62 4.74 5.69
N ALA A 97 -2.04 4.99 4.52
CA ALA A 97 -2.59 4.48 3.28
C ALA A 97 -1.83 3.21 2.88
N LEU A 98 -2.56 2.11 2.76
CA LEU A 98 -2.06 0.84 2.26
C LEU A 98 -2.50 0.71 0.80
N VAL A 99 -1.57 0.44 -0.09
CA VAL A 99 -1.83 0.24 -1.51
C VAL A 99 -1.22 -1.09 -1.94
N SER A 100 -2.04 -1.96 -2.53
CA SER A 100 -1.63 -3.23 -3.12
C SER A 100 -1.73 -3.14 -4.63
N CYS A 101 -0.66 -3.59 -5.27
CA CYS A 101 -0.42 -3.45 -6.69
C CYS A 101 -0.15 -4.80 -7.32
N ALA A 102 -0.99 -5.24 -8.25
CA ALA A 102 -0.74 -6.43 -9.06
C ALA A 102 -0.49 -6.03 -10.52
N THR A 103 0.66 -6.46 -11.07
CA THR A 103 1.06 -6.16 -12.44
C THR A 103 1.25 -7.44 -13.25
N ALA A 104 0.71 -7.46 -14.47
CA ALA A 104 0.96 -8.52 -15.45
C ALA A 104 2.13 -8.15 -16.36
N ASN A 105 2.80 -9.15 -16.93
CA ASN A 105 3.88 -8.94 -17.91
C ASN A 105 3.41 -8.20 -19.18
N THR A 106 2.11 -8.24 -19.48
CA THR A 106 1.47 -7.53 -20.61
C THR A 106 1.18 -6.06 -20.32
N GLY A 107 1.57 -5.55 -19.14
CA GLY A 107 1.31 -4.16 -18.72
C GLY A 107 -0.04 -3.95 -18.03
N GLY A 108 -0.85 -5.01 -17.87
CA GLY A 108 -2.09 -4.95 -17.08
C GLY A 108 -1.80 -4.62 -15.61
N LEU A 109 -2.68 -3.81 -15.01
CA LEU A 109 -2.52 -3.29 -13.65
C LEU A 109 -3.85 -3.45 -12.88
N GLY A 110 -3.76 -3.96 -11.65
CA GLY A 110 -4.84 -3.95 -10.67
C GLY A 110 -4.36 -3.29 -9.39
N ILE A 111 -5.16 -2.37 -8.86
CA ILE A 111 -4.81 -1.62 -7.66
C ILE A 111 -5.98 -1.60 -6.70
N TYR A 112 -5.67 -1.93 -5.46
CA TYR A 112 -6.57 -1.72 -4.34
C TYR A 112 -5.85 -0.93 -3.27
N GLY A 113 -6.59 -0.07 -2.60
CA GLY A 113 -6.07 0.71 -1.50
C GLY A 113 -7.04 0.80 -0.35
N ALA A 114 -6.50 0.92 0.86
CA ALA A 114 -7.25 1.23 2.05
C ALA A 114 -6.55 2.32 2.85
N GLU A 115 -7.33 3.20 3.45
CA GLU A 115 -6.84 4.07 4.49
C GLU A 115 -7.23 3.51 5.85
N VAL A 116 -6.26 3.42 6.75
CA VAL A 116 -6.41 2.83 8.08
C VAL A 116 -5.93 3.83 9.13
N ALA A 117 -6.75 4.03 10.15
CA ALA A 117 -6.38 4.76 11.36
C ALA A 117 -5.97 3.80 12.46
N ARG A 118 -4.88 4.09 13.17
CA ARG A 118 -4.46 3.40 14.40
C ARG A 118 -4.70 4.31 15.58
N THR A 119 -5.49 3.81 16.52
CA THR A 119 -5.69 4.38 17.85
C THR A 119 -4.93 3.54 18.88
N ASN A 120 -4.84 3.99 20.13
CA ASN A 120 -4.15 3.27 21.21
C ASN A 120 -4.66 1.83 21.42
N ALA A 121 -5.87 1.49 20.98
CA ALA A 121 -6.49 0.19 21.24
C ALA A 121 -6.97 -0.57 19.98
N SER A 122 -6.93 0.04 18.79
CA SER A 122 -7.51 -0.59 17.60
C SER A 122 -7.05 0.04 16.28
N PHE A 123 -7.26 -0.70 15.19
CA PHE A 123 -7.16 -0.20 13.82
C PHE A 123 -8.54 -0.13 13.18
N LEU A 124 -8.83 0.97 12.50
CA LEU A 124 -10.09 1.24 11.83
C LEU A 124 -9.86 1.54 10.36
N THR A 125 -10.51 0.80 9.46
CA THR A 125 -10.49 1.12 8.02
C THR A 125 -11.40 2.33 7.76
N LEU A 126 -10.81 3.44 7.31
CA LEU A 126 -11.51 4.69 7.00
C LEU A 126 -11.99 4.73 5.56
N LYS A 127 -11.18 4.19 4.64
CA LYS A 127 -11.45 4.16 3.20
C LYS A 127 -11.00 2.84 2.63
N PHE A 128 -11.71 2.33 1.64
CA PHE A 128 -11.34 1.12 0.91
C PHE A 128 -11.85 1.24 -0.52
N GLY A 129 -11.03 0.91 -1.51
CA GLY A 129 -11.45 1.04 -2.89
C GLY A 129 -10.52 0.40 -3.90
N LYS A 130 -11.04 0.31 -5.12
CA LYS A 130 -10.29 -0.03 -6.32
C LYS A 130 -9.84 1.26 -7.00
N PHE A 131 -8.62 1.25 -7.53
CA PHE A 131 -8.02 2.32 -8.31
C PHE A 131 -7.54 1.73 -9.68
#